data_AF-A0A3D5V5G6-F1
#
_entry.id   AF-A0A3D5V5G6-F1
#
_cell.length_a   1.000
_cell.length_b   1.000
_cell.length_c   1.000
_cell.angle_alpha   90.00
_cell.angle_beta   90.00
_cell.angle_gamma   90.00
#
_symmetry.space_group_name_H-M   'P 1'
#
loop_
_entity.id
_entity.type
_entity.pdbx_description
1 polymer ?
#
loop_
_entity_poly.entity_id
_entity_poly.type
_entity_poly.pdbx_seq_one_letter_code
_entity_poly.pdbx_strand_id
1 'polypeptide(L)'
;MPAEPVLRSTAKPLVVESPNQQELLKGLTKMVRQLRKEGCKTVAVLTRTAAAAASTHAELAKALSASVQLITDLAEDYAADISVMPVHLAKGLEFDGVVIADCSADVYQLTEADIKLLYVACTRAMHRLVVLYSETPSPILQSIKPDTYELVKS
;
A
#
# COMPACT_ATOMS: atom_id res chain seq x y z
N MET A 1 0.78 15.95 29.48
CA MET A 1 1.62 16.40 28.34
C MET A 1 0.65 16.79 27.22
N PRO A 2 0.77 17.98 26.60
CA PRO A 2 -0.05 18.31 25.45
C PRO A 2 0.38 17.44 24.25
N ALA A 3 -0.58 16.96 23.47
CA ALA A 3 -0.31 16.19 22.26
C ALA A 3 0.37 17.11 21.24
N GLU A 4 1.59 16.75 20.80
CA GLU A 4 2.25 17.45 19.71
C GLU A 4 1.48 17.18 18.40
N PRO A 5 1.17 18.22 17.60
CA PRO A 5 0.50 18.03 16.32
C PRO A 5 1.40 17.19 15.41
N VAL A 6 0.92 16.03 14.99
CA VAL A 6 1.60 15.21 13.99
C VAL A 6 1.70 16.03 12.71
N LEU A 7 2.93 16.40 12.33
CA LEU A 7 3.23 17.10 11.08
C LEU A 7 2.60 16.30 9.91
N ARG A 8 1.65 16.92 9.20
CA ARG A 8 1.04 16.33 8.02
C ARG A 8 2.13 16.05 6.98
N SER A 9 2.11 14.87 6.39
CA SER A 9 2.97 14.55 5.25
C SER A 9 2.88 15.66 4.21
N THR A 10 4.02 16.27 3.89
CA THR A 10 4.11 17.32 2.87
C THR A 10 4.24 16.76 1.46
N ALA A 11 4.41 15.44 1.32
CA ALA A 11 4.62 14.80 0.03
C ALA A 11 3.30 14.29 -0.56
N LYS A 12 3.11 14.54 -1.85
CA LYS A 12 1.97 13.98 -2.58
C LYS A 12 2.05 12.44 -2.58
N PRO A 13 0.91 11.74 -2.54
CA PRO A 13 0.87 10.32 -2.83
C PRO A 13 1.51 10.02 -4.20
N LEU A 14 2.22 8.91 -4.27
CA LEU A 14 2.81 8.42 -5.51
C LEU A 14 1.90 7.35 -6.11
N VAL A 15 1.55 7.50 -7.39
CA VAL A 15 0.85 6.49 -8.17
C VAL A 15 1.85 5.90 -9.16
N VAL A 16 1.99 4.58 -9.19
CA VAL A 16 2.92 3.87 -10.06
C VAL A 16 2.15 2.98 -11.03
N GLU A 17 2.23 3.32 -12.31
CA GLU A 17 1.72 2.51 -13.41
C GLU A 17 2.74 1.41 -13.73
N SER A 18 2.30 0.15 -13.74
CA SER A 18 3.08 -0.99 -14.20
C SER A 18 2.47 -1.58 -15.48
N PRO A 19 3.28 -2.04 -16.45
CA PRO A 19 2.75 -2.53 -17.72
C PRO A 19 2.03 -3.89 -17.62
N ASN A 20 2.28 -4.68 -16.57
CA ASN A 20 1.63 -5.98 -16.34
C ASN A 20 1.85 -6.42 -14.88
N GLN A 21 1.25 -7.55 -14.49
CA GLN A 21 1.33 -8.09 -13.13
C GLN A 21 2.74 -8.47 -12.67
N GLN A 22 3.62 -8.91 -13.58
CA GLN A 22 4.99 -9.25 -13.21
C GLN A 22 5.79 -7.99 -12.88
N GLU A 23 5.62 -6.92 -13.66
CA GLU A 23 6.22 -5.61 -13.37
C GLU A 23 5.59 -4.95 -12.15
N LEU A 24 4.31 -5.20 -11.85
CA LEU A 24 3.67 -4.72 -10.63
C LEU A 24 4.40 -5.22 -9.38
N LEU A 25 4.77 -6.50 -9.33
CA LEU A 25 5.52 -7.07 -8.21
C LEU A 25 6.94 -6.51 -8.08
N LYS A 26 7.60 -6.25 -9.21
CA LYS A 26 8.92 -5.58 -9.23
C LYS A 26 8.81 -4.15 -8.73
N GLY A 27 7.81 -3.42 -9.21
CA GLY A 27 7.44 -2.07 -8.77
C GLY A 27 7.18 -2.05 -7.27
N LEU A 28 6.36 -2.98 -6.77
CA LEU A 28 6.04 -3.12 -5.35
C LEU A 28 7.30 -3.30 -4.52
N THR A 29 8.17 -4.24 -4.90
CA THR A 29 9.44 -4.50 -4.20
C THR A 29 10.33 -3.25 -4.20
N LYS A 30 10.41 -2.55 -5.34
CA LYS A 30 11.17 -1.29 -5.47
C LYS A 30 10.62 -0.22 -4.53
N MET A 31 9.30 -0.04 -4.47
CA MET A 31 8.65 0.96 -3.62
C MET A 31 8.84 0.65 -2.14
N VAL A 32 8.69 -0.60 -1.71
CA VAL A 32 8.97 -1.00 -0.32
C VAL A 32 10.42 -0.69 0.06
N ARG A 33 11.40 -1.02 -0.80
CA ARG A 33 12.80 -0.66 -0.55
C ARG A 33 13.03 0.84 -0.49
N GLN A 34 12.36 1.60 -1.36
CA GLN A 34 12.46 3.05 -1.40
C GLN A 34 11.93 3.67 -0.10
N LEU A 35 10.74 3.28 0.36
CA LEU A 35 10.16 3.76 1.61
C LEU A 35 11.07 3.48 2.82
N ARG A 36 11.69 2.29 2.86
CA ARG A 36 12.67 1.95 3.89
C ARG A 36 13.92 2.84 3.82
N LYS A 37 14.44 3.12 2.63
CA LYS A 37 15.57 4.05 2.44
C LYS A 37 15.23 5.49 2.80
N GLU A 38 13.97 5.90 2.63
CA GLU A 38 13.45 7.21 3.03
C GLU A 38 13.21 7.31 4.55
N GLY A 39 13.45 6.25 5.32
CA GLY A 39 13.38 6.25 6.78
C GLY A 39 12.04 5.83 7.37
N CYS A 40 11.11 5.28 6.57
CA CYS A 40 9.87 4.71 7.11
C CYS A 40 10.19 3.49 7.98
N LYS A 41 9.90 3.57 9.29
CA LYS A 41 10.15 2.49 10.25
C LYS A 41 9.13 1.37 10.08
N THR A 42 7.87 1.73 9.84
CA THR A 42 6.78 0.78 9.59
C THR A 42 6.27 0.95 8.15
N VAL A 43 6.32 -0.12 7.37
CA VAL A 43 5.80 -0.15 5.99
C VAL A 43 4.76 -1.24 5.85
N ALA A 44 3.53 -0.86 5.55
CA ALA A 44 2.46 -1.80 5.24
C ALA A 44 2.25 -1.93 3.73
N VAL A 45 2.15 -3.17 3.26
CA VAL A 45 1.66 -3.51 1.93
C VAL A 45 0.22 -4.00 2.07
N LEU A 46 -0.72 -3.21 1.56
CA LEU A 46 -2.13 -3.48 1.67
C LEU A 46 -2.67 -4.09 0.38
N THR A 47 -3.34 -5.23 0.51
CA THR A 47 -3.97 -5.94 -0.60
C THR A 47 -5.50 -5.99 -0.44
N ARG A 48 -6.24 -6.20 -1.53
CA ARG A 48 -7.70 -6.33 -1.44
C ARG A 48 -8.14 -7.57 -0.66
N THR A 49 -7.44 -8.70 -0.85
CA THR A 49 -7.86 -10.01 -0.32
C THR A 49 -6.74 -10.72 0.42
N ALA A 50 -7.10 -11.63 1.32
CA ALA A 50 -6.13 -12.46 2.06
C ALA A 50 -5.29 -13.34 1.10
N ALA A 51 -5.89 -13.86 0.03
CA ALA A 51 -5.17 -14.62 -0.98
C ALA A 51 -4.09 -13.76 -1.68
N ALA A 52 -4.44 -12.52 -2.03
CA ALA A 52 -3.47 -11.57 -2.58
C ALA A 52 -2.39 -11.18 -1.55
N ALA A 53 -2.73 -11.08 -0.26
CA ALA A 53 -1.76 -10.83 0.80
C ALA A 53 -0.74 -11.97 0.90
N ALA A 54 -1.20 -13.23 0.90
CA ALA A 54 -0.34 -14.40 0.98
C ALA A 54 0.61 -14.52 -0.23
N SER A 55 0.09 -14.32 -1.45
CA SER A 55 0.94 -14.34 -2.65
C SER A 55 1.95 -13.21 -2.66
N THR A 56 1.52 -11.99 -2.30
CA THR A 56 2.39 -10.81 -2.22
C THR A 56 3.48 -11.00 -1.17
N HIS A 57 3.14 -11.56 -0.01
CA HIS A 57 4.10 -11.89 1.05
C HIS A 57 5.16 -12.87 0.58
N ALA A 58 4.75 -13.97 -0.08
CA ALA A 58 5.68 -14.98 -0.57
C ALA A 58 6.70 -14.39 -1.56
N GLU A 59 6.28 -13.46 -2.42
CA GLU A 59 7.16 -12.79 -3.38
C GLU A 59 8.08 -11.77 -2.71
N LEU A 60 7.55 -10.95 -1.79
CA LEU A 60 8.35 -9.97 -1.06
C LEU A 60 9.37 -10.64 -0.12
N ALA A 61 9.01 -11.74 0.53
CA ALA A 61 9.93 -12.49 1.39
C ALA A 61 11.10 -13.12 0.62
N LYS A 62 10.90 -13.47 -0.65
CA LYS A 62 11.99 -13.92 -1.53
C LYS A 62 12.86 -12.76 -2.02
N ALA A 63 12.23 -11.63 -2.31
CA ALA A 63 12.91 -10.50 -2.95
C ALA A 63 13.62 -9.57 -1.96
N LEU A 64 13.18 -9.52 -0.71
CA LEU A 64 13.73 -8.65 0.33
C LEU A 64 14.59 -9.45 1.30
N SER A 65 15.75 -8.90 1.67
CA SER A 65 16.61 -9.46 2.73
C SER A 65 16.11 -9.12 4.14
N ALA A 66 15.00 -8.40 4.27
CA ALA A 66 14.40 -7.99 5.53
C ALA A 66 13.26 -8.94 5.94
N SER A 67 12.98 -9.03 7.23
CA SER A 67 11.81 -9.77 7.72
C SER A 67 10.52 -9.10 7.22
N VAL A 68 9.72 -9.87 6.49
CA VAL A 68 8.38 -9.46 6.04
C VAL A 68 7.37 -10.33 6.76
N GLN A 69 6.47 -9.72 7.52
CA GLN A 69 5.41 -10.45 8.24
C GLN A 69 4.12 -10.45 7.41
N LEU A 70 3.49 -11.62 7.29
CA LEU A 70 2.11 -11.72 6.81
C LEU A 70 1.18 -11.60 8.01
N ILE A 71 0.27 -10.63 7.98
CA ILE A 71 -0.77 -10.48 9.01
C ILE A 71 -2.05 -11.13 8.53
N THR A 72 -2.62 -11.94 9.41
CA THR A 72 -3.88 -12.68 9.21
C THR A 72 -4.77 -12.45 10.42
N ASP A 73 -6.02 -12.92 10.38
CA ASP A 73 -6.95 -12.84 11.53
C ASP A 73 -6.44 -13.51 12.81
N LEU A 74 -5.43 -14.38 12.70
CA LEU A 74 -4.80 -15.09 13.82
C LEU A 74 -3.53 -14.42 14.35
N ALA A 75 -3.11 -13.29 13.77
CA ALA A 75 -1.89 -12.61 14.20
C ALA A 75 -2.07 -12.01 15.61
N GLU A 76 -1.22 -12.43 16.55
CA GLU A 76 -1.22 -11.93 17.93
C GLU A 76 -0.37 -10.66 18.09
N ASP A 77 0.58 -10.42 17.18
CA ASP A 77 1.49 -9.28 17.21
C ASP A 77 1.75 -8.63 15.83
N TYR A 78 2.23 -7.39 15.87
CA TYR A 78 2.56 -6.55 14.72
C TYR A 78 4.02 -6.09 14.84
N ALA A 79 4.95 -7.05 14.89
CA ALA A 79 6.33 -6.80 15.30
C ALA A 79 7.30 -6.48 14.15
N ALA A 80 6.89 -6.70 12.89
CA ALA A 80 7.79 -6.49 11.76
C ALA A 80 7.73 -5.06 11.17
N ASP A 81 8.91 -4.57 10.80
CA ASP A 81 9.10 -3.31 10.07
C ASP A 81 8.39 -3.28 8.70
N ILE A 82 8.19 -4.44 8.08
CA ILE A 82 7.46 -4.61 6.83
C ILE A 82 6.37 -5.64 7.07
N SER A 83 5.12 -5.24 6.80
CA SER A 83 3.97 -6.14 6.94
C SER A 83 3.15 -6.18 5.67
N VAL A 84 2.58 -7.34 5.36
CA VAL A 84 1.65 -7.54 4.24
C VAL A 84 0.33 -8.00 4.82
N MET A 85 -0.78 -7.35 4.44
CA MET A 85 -2.10 -7.69 4.98
C MET A 85 -3.24 -7.28 4.05
N PRO A 86 -4.40 -7.95 4.11
CA PRO A 86 -5.60 -7.44 3.48
C PRO A 86 -6.11 -6.17 4.20
N VAL A 87 -6.68 -5.24 3.43
CA VAL A 87 -7.09 -3.91 3.94
C VAL A 87 -8.01 -3.96 5.15
N HIS A 88 -8.89 -4.96 5.26
CA HIS A 88 -9.83 -5.05 6.40
C HIS A 88 -9.14 -5.27 7.75
N LEU A 89 -7.92 -5.83 7.77
CA LEU A 89 -7.11 -6.00 8.99
C LEU A 89 -6.33 -4.75 9.37
N ALA A 90 -6.20 -3.78 8.47
CA ALA A 90 -5.47 -2.56 8.73
C ALA A 90 -6.25 -1.55 9.60
N LYS A 91 -7.52 -1.84 9.95
CA LYS A 91 -8.37 -0.92 10.70
C LYS A 91 -7.80 -0.68 12.11
N GLY A 92 -7.52 0.57 12.43
CA GLY A 92 -6.94 0.97 13.72
C GLY A 92 -5.42 0.85 13.78
N LEU A 93 -4.76 0.43 12.70
CA LEU A 93 -3.30 0.42 12.55
C LEU A 93 -2.86 1.63 11.74
N GLU A 94 -1.66 2.14 12.01
CA GLU A 94 -1.07 3.26 11.27
C GLU A 94 0.39 2.95 10.97
N PHE A 95 0.84 3.35 9.77
CA PHE A 95 2.16 3.02 9.27
C PHE A 95 2.83 4.28 8.70
N ASP A 96 4.14 4.40 8.87
CA ASP A 96 4.91 5.51 8.28
C ASP A 96 4.73 5.52 6.77
N GLY A 97 4.83 4.33 6.14
CA GLY A 97 4.62 4.12 4.72
C GLY A 97 3.54 3.08 4.44
N VAL A 98 2.68 3.35 3.47
CA VAL A 98 1.71 2.38 2.95
C VAL A 98 1.89 2.24 1.45
N VAL A 99 1.87 0.98 1.00
CA VAL A 99 1.82 0.63 -0.41
C VAL A 99 0.54 -0.15 -0.68
N ILE A 100 -0.36 0.42 -1.49
CA ILE A 100 -1.51 -0.32 -2.03
C ILE A 100 -0.97 -1.16 -3.19
N ALA A 101 -0.97 -2.47 -3.00
CA ALA A 101 -0.24 -3.40 -3.88
C ALA A 101 -0.80 -3.44 -5.30
N ASP A 102 -2.12 -3.29 -5.44
CA ASP A 102 -2.80 -3.38 -6.73
C ASP A 102 -4.12 -2.59 -6.69
N CYS A 103 -4.19 -1.51 -7.47
CA CYS A 103 -5.35 -0.64 -7.65
C CYS A 103 -5.83 -0.66 -9.12
N SER A 104 -5.74 -1.82 -9.76
CA SER A 104 -6.16 -2.02 -11.15
C SER A 104 -7.68 -2.09 -11.32
N ALA A 105 -8.13 -1.97 -12.57
CA ALA A 105 -9.53 -1.90 -12.93
C ALA A 105 -10.33 -3.15 -12.58
N ASP A 106 -9.73 -4.33 -12.59
CA ASP A 106 -10.34 -5.60 -12.15
C ASP A 106 -10.30 -5.77 -10.62
N VAL A 107 -9.40 -5.05 -9.94
CA VAL A 107 -9.21 -5.12 -8.49
C VAL A 107 -10.09 -4.15 -7.72
N TYR A 108 -10.42 -2.95 -8.21
CA TYR A 108 -11.35 -2.03 -7.53
C TYR A 108 -12.31 -1.39 -8.53
N GLN A 109 -13.61 -1.50 -8.29
CA GLN A 109 -14.68 -0.94 -9.11
C GLN A 109 -15.24 0.35 -8.51
N LEU A 110 -15.96 1.16 -9.30
CA LEU A 110 -16.66 2.36 -8.80
C LEU A 110 -17.92 1.98 -8.01
N THR A 111 -17.73 1.36 -6.85
CA THR A 111 -18.80 0.98 -5.91
C THR A 111 -18.55 1.59 -4.54
N GLU A 112 -19.61 1.81 -3.77
CA GLU A 112 -19.49 2.39 -2.42
C GLU A 112 -18.61 1.54 -1.50
N ALA A 113 -18.69 0.21 -1.61
CA ALA A 113 -17.87 -0.71 -0.83
C ALA A 113 -16.38 -0.58 -1.16
N ASP A 114 -16.03 -0.54 -2.44
CA ASP A 114 -14.65 -0.44 -2.90
C ASP A 114 -14.05 0.94 -2.60
N ILE A 115 -14.85 2.01 -2.73
CA ILE A 115 -14.45 3.36 -2.33
C ILE A 115 -14.13 3.41 -0.83
N LYS A 116 -15.00 2.85 0.01
CA LYS A 116 -14.76 2.79 1.46
C LYS A 116 -13.51 1.97 1.79
N LEU A 117 -13.33 0.83 1.12
CA LEU A 117 -12.17 -0.03 1.35
C LEU A 117 -10.87 0.71 0.98
N LEU A 118 -10.82 1.32 -0.20
CA LEU A 118 -9.63 2.07 -0.65
C LEU A 118 -9.37 3.30 0.23
N TYR A 119 -10.42 4.00 0.68
CA TYR A 119 -10.29 5.10 1.65
C TYR A 119 -9.66 4.62 2.97
N VAL A 120 -10.12 3.49 3.51
CA VAL A 120 -9.50 2.89 4.70
C VAL A 120 -8.03 2.62 4.46
N ALA A 121 -7.67 2.00 3.32
CA ALA A 121 -6.28 1.70 2.96
C ALA A 121 -5.40 2.97 2.91
N CYS A 122 -5.84 4.01 2.18
CA CYS A 122 -5.11 5.25 2.02
C CYS A 122 -4.89 5.98 3.36
N THR A 123 -5.89 5.96 4.25
CA THR A 123 -5.81 6.66 5.55
C THR A 123 -4.96 5.94 6.59
N ARG A 124 -4.35 4.78 6.28
CA ARG A 124 -3.39 4.13 7.18
C ARG A 124 -1.97 4.72 7.03
N ALA A 125 -1.73 5.53 6.00
CA ALA A 125 -0.44 6.16 5.73
C ALA A 125 -0.26 7.44 6.56
N MET A 126 0.76 7.45 7.42
CA MET A 126 1.13 8.63 8.21
C MET A 126 2.00 9.62 7.41
N HIS A 127 2.97 9.09 6.65
CA HIS A 127 3.96 9.90 5.96
C HIS A 127 4.04 9.63 4.45
N ARG A 128 3.97 8.39 4.00
CA ARG A 128 4.10 8.05 2.58
C ARG A 128 2.98 7.13 2.13
N LEU A 129 2.32 7.51 1.04
CA LEU A 129 1.33 6.67 0.37
C LEU A 129 1.80 6.39 -1.05
N VAL A 130 1.87 5.11 -1.40
CA VAL A 130 2.15 4.63 -2.75
C VAL A 130 0.99 3.76 -3.22
N VAL A 131 0.53 3.97 -4.45
CA VAL A 131 -0.55 3.19 -5.07
C VAL A 131 -0.03 2.61 -6.37
N LEU A 132 0.01 1.29 -6.48
CA LEU A 132 0.38 0.63 -7.73
C LEU A 132 -0.87 0.19 -8.48
N TYR A 133 -0.81 0.17 -9.80
CA TYR A 133 -1.76 -0.54 -10.65
C TYR A 133 -1.04 -1.12 -11.87
N SER A 134 -1.60 -2.17 -12.45
CA SER A 134 -1.14 -2.75 -13.71
C SER A 134 -2.14 -2.43 -14.82
N GLU A 135 -1.62 -2.15 -16.01
CA GLU A 135 -2.41 -1.89 -17.22
C GLU A 135 -3.43 -0.76 -17.07
N THR A 136 -4.65 -1.07 -16.62
CA THR A 136 -5.76 -0.13 -16.48
C THR A 136 -5.98 0.22 -15.01
N PRO A 137 -5.93 1.50 -14.61
CA PRO A 137 -6.19 1.90 -13.23
C PRO A 137 -7.66 1.71 -12.87
N SER A 138 -7.96 1.50 -11.59
CA SER A 138 -9.31 1.48 -11.05
C SER A 138 -10.13 2.71 -11.50
N PRO A 139 -11.41 2.54 -11.87
CA PRO A 139 -12.34 3.65 -12.08
C PRO A 139 -12.41 4.63 -10.89
N ILE A 140 -12.13 4.18 -9.67
CA ILE A 140 -12.01 5.06 -8.50
C ILE A 140 -10.84 6.02 -8.68
N LEU A 141 -9.65 5.49 -9.02
CA LEU A 141 -8.45 6.29 -9.22
C LEU A 141 -8.61 7.26 -10.41
N GLN A 142 -9.28 6.83 -11.48
CA GLN A 142 -9.60 7.68 -12.63
C GLN A 142 -10.55 8.85 -12.29
N SER A 143 -11.36 8.72 -11.23
CA SER A 143 -12.26 9.79 -10.78
C SER A 143 -11.58 10.86 -9.91
N ILE A 144 -10.32 10.64 -9.51
CA ILE A 144 -9.55 11.54 -8.67
C ILE A 144 -8.84 12.58 -9.54
N LYS A 145 -8.77 13.82 -9.06
CA LYS A 145 -8.10 14.91 -9.78
C LYS A 145 -6.58 14.62 -9.88
N PRO A 146 -5.97 14.73 -11.08
CA PRO A 146 -4.55 14.38 -11.25
C PRO A 146 -3.56 15.24 -10.45
N ASP A 147 -3.96 16.43 -9.98
CA ASP A 147 -3.11 17.32 -9.19
C ASP A 147 -2.93 16.86 -7.74
N THR A 148 -3.69 15.87 -7.28
CA THR A 148 -3.63 15.35 -5.90
C THR A 148 -2.56 14.27 -5.69
N TYR A 149 -1.92 13.77 -6.75
CA TYR A 149 -0.88 12.75 -6.67
C TYR A 149 0.20 12.98 -7.75
N GLU A 150 1.33 12.28 -7.63
CA GLU A 150 2.36 12.21 -8.66
C GLU A 150 2.26 10.87 -9.39
N LEU A 151 2.22 10.87 -10.72
CA LEU A 151 2.17 9.65 -11.53
C LEU A 151 3.55 9.31 -12.07
N VAL A 152 4.00 8.07 -11.85
CA VAL A 152 5.24 7.52 -12.38
C VAL A 152 4.94 6.25 -13.17
N LYS A 153 5.53 6.13 -14.36
CA LYS A 153 5.48 4.92 -15.18
C LYS A 153 6.70 4.05 -14.86
N SER A 154 6.47 2.79 -14.50
CA SER A 154 7.50 1.79 -14.21
C SER A 154 8.01 1.07 -15.46
#